data_AF-A0A9R0WW92-F1
#
_entry.id   AF-A0A9R0WW92-F1
#
_cell.length_a   1.000
_cell.length_b   1.000
_cell.length_c   1.000
_cell.angle_alpha   90.00
_cell.angle_beta   90.00
_cell.angle_gamma   90.00
#
_symmetry.space_group_name_H-M   'P 1'
#
loop_
_entity.id
_entity.type
_entity.pdbx_description
1 polymer ?
#
loop_
_entity_poly.entity_id
_entity_poly.type
_entity_poly.pdbx_seq_one_letter_code
_entity_poly.pdbx_strand_id
1 'polypeptide(L)'
;MAAILGSLVGSCAKRLQEIITEEAVLILGVNKGLRDLQRTMTQIQCFLNDAEERRTEESAVNNWLGELKDAMYYADDIIDLVRFEGGKLLAEHNSSSTKVTKCGGISFFTCIPNCKKRHDVAIKIRDFNGEPEKISELGARFLKLQSMHYAA
;
A
#
# COMPACT_ATOMS: atom_id res chain seq x y z
N MET A 1 21.46 4.51 -3.12
CA MET A 1 20.01 4.76 -3.18
C MET A 1 19.22 3.49 -2.87
N ALA A 2 19.59 2.34 -3.44
CA ALA A 2 18.95 1.04 -3.18
C ALA A 2 18.83 0.66 -1.69
N ALA A 3 19.90 0.74 -0.89
CA ALA A 3 19.84 0.40 0.55
C ALA A 3 18.84 1.25 1.35
N ILE A 4 18.80 2.56 1.09
CA ILE A 4 17.83 3.48 1.73
C ILE A 4 16.40 3.11 1.31
N LEU A 5 16.20 2.83 0.03
CA LEU A 5 14.90 2.46 -0.50
C LEU A 5 14.44 1.09 0.02
N GLY A 6 15.36 0.13 0.16
CA GLY A 6 15.11 -1.16 0.82
C GLY A 6 14.68 -0.97 2.27
N SER A 7 15.35 -0.10 3.03
CA SER A 7 14.89 0.23 4.38
C SER A 7 13.46 0.81 4.41
N LEU A 8 13.11 1.65 3.44
CA LEU A 8 11.78 2.24 3.34
C LEU A 8 10.71 1.18 3.00
N VAL A 9 10.97 0.35 1.97
CA VAL A 9 10.08 -0.74 1.57
C VAL A 9 9.82 -1.69 2.74
N GLY A 10 10.88 -2.13 3.43
CA GLY A 10 10.76 -3.00 4.60
C GLY A 10 9.98 -2.36 5.75
N SER A 11 10.17 -1.06 5.99
CA SER A 11 9.41 -0.31 6.99
C SER A 11 7.93 -0.28 6.66
N CYS A 12 7.54 0.08 5.43
CA CYS A 12 6.13 0.11 5.02
C CYS A 12 5.49 -1.28 5.10
N ALA A 13 6.19 -2.34 4.66
CA ALA A 13 5.69 -3.71 4.76
C ALA A 13 5.42 -4.12 6.22
N LYS A 14 6.31 -3.75 7.14
CA LYS A 14 6.13 -3.99 8.58
C LYS A 14 4.95 -3.21 9.15
N ARG A 15 4.84 -1.92 8.84
CA ARG A 15 3.71 -1.07 9.26
C ARG A 15 2.39 -1.66 8.79
N LEU A 16 2.30 -2.11 7.53
CA LEU A 16 1.09 -2.78 7.02
C LEU A 16 0.73 -4.03 7.82
N GLN A 17 1.73 -4.86 8.14
CA GLN A 17 1.53 -6.06 8.95
C GLN A 17 0.99 -5.74 10.35
N GLU A 18 1.39 -4.62 10.94
CA GLU A 18 0.91 -4.14 12.24
C GLU A 18 -0.53 -3.63 12.19
N ILE A 19 -0.92 -2.90 11.13
CA ILE A 19 -2.23 -2.23 11.08
C ILE A 19 -3.37 -3.07 10.54
N ILE A 20 -3.08 -4.11 9.74
CA ILE A 20 -4.09 -4.84 8.96
C ILE A 20 -5.20 -5.46 9.81
N THR A 21 -4.93 -5.72 11.09
CA THR A 21 -5.89 -6.27 12.07
C THR A 21 -6.48 -5.24 13.02
N GLU A 22 -6.08 -3.97 12.93
CA GLU A 22 -6.63 -2.90 13.77
C GLU A 22 -8.11 -2.68 13.46
N GLU A 23 -8.92 -2.45 14.50
CA GLU A 23 -10.36 -2.21 14.35
C GLU A 23 -10.67 -1.01 13.45
N ALA A 24 -9.82 0.02 13.51
CA ALA A 24 -9.84 1.18 12.61
C ALA A 24 -9.68 0.77 11.14
N VAL A 25 -8.88 -0.25 10.82
CA VAL A 25 -8.75 -0.76 9.44
C VAL A 25 -9.94 -1.63 9.07
N LEU A 26 -10.40 -2.47 10.00
CA LEU A 26 -11.53 -3.37 9.77
C LEU A 26 -12.82 -2.60 9.47
N ILE A 27 -13.06 -1.47 10.14
CA ILE A 27 -14.24 -0.65 9.87
C ILE A 27 -14.21 0.00 8.47
N LEU A 28 -13.06 0.04 7.79
CA LEU A 28 -12.98 0.48 6.40
C LEU A 28 -13.27 -0.64 5.41
N GLY A 29 -13.08 -1.90 5.78
CA GLY A 29 -13.30 -3.07 4.92
C GLY A 29 -12.23 -3.23 3.81
N VAL A 30 -11.04 -2.64 4.00
CA VAL A 30 -9.96 -2.63 3.00
C VAL A 30 -8.83 -3.62 3.30
N ASN A 31 -9.03 -4.50 4.29
CA ASN A 31 -8.05 -5.46 4.80
C ASN A 31 -7.45 -6.36 3.71
N LYS A 32 -8.22 -6.75 2.69
CA LYS A 32 -7.71 -7.57 1.58
C LYS A 32 -6.72 -6.77 0.73
N GLY A 33 -7.09 -5.57 0.31
CA GLY A 33 -6.22 -4.72 -0.49
C GLY A 33 -4.91 -4.34 0.22
N LEU A 34 -4.96 -4.14 1.54
CA LEU A 34 -3.75 -3.91 2.35
C LEU A 34 -2.85 -5.16 2.46
N ARG A 35 -3.43 -6.37 2.49
CA ARG A 35 -2.64 -7.61 2.40
C ARG A 35 -1.97 -7.77 1.05
N ASP A 36 -2.67 -7.42 -0.03
CA ASP A 36 -2.10 -7.43 -1.38
C ASP A 36 -0.96 -6.40 -1.50
N LEU A 37 -1.14 -5.22 -0.88
CA LEU A 37 -0.12 -4.18 -0.77
C LEU A 37 1.14 -4.65 -0.03
N GLN A 38 0.94 -5.27 1.14
CA GLN A 38 2.04 -5.82 1.95
C GLN A 38 2.82 -6.90 1.18
N ARG A 39 2.11 -7.79 0.49
CA ARG A 39 2.73 -8.84 -0.33
C ARG A 39 3.59 -8.24 -1.44
N THR A 40 3.08 -7.22 -2.10
CA THR A 40 3.78 -6.49 -3.17
C THR A 40 5.07 -5.86 -2.64
N MET A 41 5.01 -5.16 -1.50
CA MET A 41 6.21 -4.59 -0.87
C MET A 41 7.23 -5.66 -0.48
N THR A 42 6.78 -6.82 -0.01
CA THR A 42 7.66 -7.94 0.34
C THR A 42 8.40 -8.46 -0.90
N GLN A 43 7.72 -8.54 -2.05
CA GLN A 43 8.35 -8.94 -3.32
C GLN A 43 9.37 -7.91 -3.80
N ILE A 44 9.05 -6.63 -3.72
CA ILE A 44 9.98 -5.53 -4.04
C ILE A 44 11.22 -5.59 -3.13
N GLN A 45 11.04 -5.86 -1.83
CA GLN A 45 12.15 -5.98 -0.90
C GLN A 45 13.11 -7.09 -1.31
N CYS A 46 12.58 -8.27 -1.64
CA CYS A 46 13.40 -9.38 -2.13
C CYS A 46 14.18 -8.98 -3.39
N PHE A 47 13.52 -8.31 -4.34
CA PHE A 47 14.16 -7.84 -5.56
C PHE A 47 15.28 -6.83 -5.29
N LEU A 48 15.06 -5.87 -4.38
CA LEU A 48 16.08 -4.88 -4.02
C LEU A 48 17.32 -5.52 -3.41
N ASN A 49 17.13 -6.51 -2.53
CA ASN A 49 18.24 -7.26 -1.94
C ASN A 49 19.05 -7.99 -3.04
N ASP A 50 18.35 -8.66 -3.95
CA ASP A 50 18.91 -9.33 -5.13
C ASP A 50 19.66 -8.40 -6.08
N ALA A 51 19.22 -7.15 -6.22
CA ALA A 51 19.85 -6.14 -7.06
C ALA A 51 21.10 -5.53 -6.41
N GLU A 52 21.08 -5.33 -5.09
CA GLU A 52 22.22 -4.83 -4.31
C GLU A 52 23.40 -5.81 -4.32
N GLU A 53 23.14 -7.11 -4.17
CA GLU A 53 24.17 -8.16 -4.25
C GLU A 53 24.92 -8.15 -5.59
N ARG A 54 24.25 -7.75 -6.67
CA ARG A 54 24.80 -7.71 -8.03
C ARG A 54 25.54 -6.41 -8.38
N ARG A 55 25.61 -5.42 -7.48
CA ARG A 55 26.27 -4.11 -7.66
C ARG A 55 26.06 -3.48 -9.04
N THR A 56 24.80 -3.25 -9.41
CA THR A 56 24.43 -2.70 -10.71
C THR A 56 24.41 -1.17 -10.69
N GLU A 57 25.48 -0.54 -11.17
CA GLU A 57 25.55 0.91 -11.39
C GLU A 57 25.21 1.25 -12.84
N GLU A 58 23.92 1.27 -13.17
CA GLU A 58 23.43 1.70 -14.49
C GLU A 58 22.36 2.80 -14.37
N SER A 59 22.35 3.72 -15.34
CA SER A 59 21.38 4.82 -15.41
C SER A 59 19.91 4.34 -15.36
N ALA A 60 19.62 3.19 -15.99
CA ALA A 60 18.29 2.58 -15.97
C ALA A 60 17.86 2.09 -14.58
N VAL A 61 18.80 1.55 -13.79
CA VAL A 61 18.55 1.14 -12.40
C VAL A 61 18.24 2.36 -11.54
N ASN A 62 18.96 3.46 -11.73
CA ASN A 62 18.68 4.71 -11.02
C ASN A 62 17.31 5.31 -11.37
N ASN A 63 16.89 5.27 -12.64
CA ASN A 63 15.54 5.71 -13.03
C ASN A 63 14.46 4.86 -12.36
N TRP A 64 14.60 3.53 -12.42
CA TRP A 64 13.67 2.60 -11.78
C TRP A 64 13.63 2.78 -10.26
N LEU A 65 14.78 2.97 -9.60
CA LEU A 65 14.84 3.27 -8.17
C LEU A 65 14.14 4.60 -7.82
N GLY A 66 14.14 5.57 -8.74
CA GLY A 66 13.39 6.81 -8.62
C GLY A 66 11.87 6.57 -8.63
N GLU A 67 11.38 5.85 -9.64
CA GLU A 67 9.95 5.49 -9.75
C GLU A 67 9.47 4.68 -8.53
N LEU A 68 10.30 3.73 -8.07
CA LEU A 68 10.00 2.96 -6.87
C LEU A 68 9.97 3.83 -5.62
N LYS A 69 10.85 4.82 -5.50
CA LYS A 69 10.85 5.77 -4.37
C LYS A 69 9.55 6.56 -4.32
N ASP A 70 9.08 7.07 -5.45
CA ASP A 70 7.82 7.82 -5.52
C ASP A 70 6.61 6.94 -5.17
N ALA A 71 6.60 5.70 -5.67
CA ALA A 71 5.58 4.72 -5.29
C ALA A 71 5.61 4.46 -3.78
N MET A 72 6.78 4.29 -3.17
CA MET A 72 6.86 4.01 -1.73
C MET A 72 6.36 5.17 -0.86
N TYR A 73 6.59 6.43 -1.25
CA TYR A 73 5.97 7.56 -0.56
C TYR A 73 4.45 7.53 -0.66
N TYR A 74 3.91 7.25 -1.85
CA TYR A 74 2.47 7.13 -2.02
C TYR A 74 1.88 5.98 -1.18
N ALA A 75 2.60 4.88 -1.02
CA ALA A 75 2.18 3.78 -0.16
C ALA A 75 2.19 4.15 1.33
N ASP A 76 3.20 4.92 1.76
CA ASP A 76 3.28 5.44 3.13
C ASP A 76 2.11 6.37 3.45
N ASP A 77 1.73 7.24 2.50
CA ASP A 77 0.55 8.10 2.58
C ASP A 77 -0.74 7.27 2.69
N ILE A 78 -0.86 6.16 1.96
CA ILE A 78 -2.01 5.25 2.05
C ILE A 78 -2.11 4.63 3.46
N ILE A 79 -0.98 4.21 4.04
CA ILE A 79 -0.93 3.63 5.40
C ILE A 79 -1.47 4.64 6.43
N ASP A 80 -1.03 5.89 6.35
CA ASP A 80 -1.48 6.95 7.25
C ASP A 80 -2.95 7.32 7.04
N LEU A 81 -3.38 7.43 5.78
CA LEU A 81 -4.76 7.73 5.42
C LEU A 81 -5.74 6.67 5.94
N VAL A 82 -5.39 5.39 5.80
CA VAL A 82 -6.21 4.27 6.27
C VAL A 82 -6.40 4.36 7.79
N ARG A 83 -5.32 4.55 8.55
CA ARG A 83 -5.40 4.68 10.01
C ARG A 83 -6.24 5.88 10.42
N PHE A 84 -6.04 7.02 9.76
CA PHE A 84 -6.75 8.26 10.05
C PHE A 84 -8.26 8.13 9.80
N GLU A 85 -8.67 7.74 8.59
CA GLU A 85 -10.10 7.60 8.27
C GLU A 85 -10.76 6.46 9.05
N GLY A 86 -10.03 5.38 9.26
CA GLY A 86 -10.45 4.26 10.09
C GLY A 86 -10.76 4.67 11.52
N GLY A 87 -9.85 5.42 12.15
CA GLY A 87 -10.03 5.93 13.50
C GLY A 87 -11.21 6.89 13.61
N LYS A 88 -11.41 7.75 12.61
CA LYS A 88 -12.56 8.65 12.55
C LYS A 88 -13.89 7.91 12.48
N LEU A 89 -14.00 6.90 11.60
CA LEU A 89 -15.20 6.07 11.49
C LEU A 89 -15.47 5.29 12.78
N LEU A 90 -14.43 4.78 13.44
CA LEU A 90 -14.55 4.05 14.70
C LEU A 90 -15.05 4.96 15.84
N ALA A 91 -14.53 6.18 15.93
CA ALA A 91 -14.97 7.17 16.91
C ALA A 91 -16.43 7.61 16.70
N GLU A 92 -16.85 7.80 15.45
CA GLU A 92 -18.24 8.12 15.08
C GLU A 92 -19.19 6.96 15.43
N HIS A 93 -18.77 5.71 15.19
CA HIS A 93 -19.53 4.52 15.56
C HIS A 93 -19.75 4.41 17.08
N ASN A 94 -18.69 4.65 17.87
CA ASN A 94 -18.75 4.55 19.33
C ASN A 94 -19.52 5.70 19.99
N SER A 95 -19.49 6.90 19.37
CA SER A 95 -20.21 8.08 19.88
C SER A 95 -21.71 8.06 19.56
N SER A 96 -22.16 7.26 18.58
CA SER A 96 -23.57 7.15 18.19
C SER A 96 -24.42 6.24 19.08
N SER A 97 -23.83 5.59 20.10
CA SER A 97 -24.52 4.64 20.99
C SER A 97 -25.54 5.29 21.96
N THR A 98 -25.64 6.63 22.03
CA THR A 98 -26.55 7.32 22.97
C THR A 98 -27.87 7.86 22.40
N LYS A 99 -28.25 7.62 21.14
CA LYS A 99 -29.60 7.99 20.64
C LYS A 99 -30.21 6.93 19.73
N VAL A 100 -30.68 5.84 20.34
CA VAL A 100 -31.67 4.95 19.72
C VAL A 100 -33.00 5.72 19.64
N THR A 101 -33.15 6.53 18.58
CA THR A 101 -34.46 7.07 18.21
C THR A 101 -35.01 6.18 17.10
N LYS A 102 -35.86 5.23 17.51
CA LYS A 102 -36.90 4.55 16.71
C LYS A 102 -36.63 4.48 15.20
N CYS A 103 -35.99 3.40 14.75
CA CYS A 103 -35.82 3.12 13.32
C CYS A 103 -37.14 2.62 12.71
N GLY A 104 -38.06 3.55 12.48
CA GLY A 104 -39.22 3.36 11.60
C GLY A 104 -38.89 3.97 10.25
N GLY A 105 -38.61 3.13 9.26
CA GLY A 105 -38.31 3.54 7.89
C GLY A 105 -36.81 3.62 7.63
N ILE A 106 -36.29 2.57 7.00
CA ILE A 106 -35.22 2.59 6.00
C ILE A 106 -34.46 3.93 5.90
N SER A 107 -33.54 4.20 6.83
CA SER A 107 -32.62 5.33 6.71
C SER A 107 -31.35 4.86 6.01
N PHE A 108 -31.44 4.57 4.70
CA PHE A 108 -30.29 4.23 3.86
C PHE A 108 -29.27 5.38 3.71
N PHE A 109 -29.55 6.59 4.22
CA PHE A 109 -28.73 7.78 3.96
C PHE A 109 -27.63 8.08 5.00
N THR A 110 -27.71 7.53 6.22
CA THR A 110 -26.68 7.78 7.25
C THR A 110 -25.37 7.02 6.98
N CYS A 111 -25.39 6.01 6.12
CA CYS A 111 -24.19 5.27 5.73
C CYS A 111 -23.41 5.91 4.56
N ILE A 112 -24.04 6.80 3.77
CA ILE A 112 -23.49 7.26 2.48
C ILE A 112 -22.14 8.01 2.62
N PRO A 113 -21.94 8.94 3.57
CA PRO A 113 -20.64 9.60 3.76
C PRO A 113 -19.52 8.59 4.11
N ASN A 114 -19.84 7.58 4.93
CA ASN A 114 -18.89 6.55 5.34
C ASN A 114 -18.57 5.61 4.18
N CYS A 115 -19.55 5.27 3.34
CA CYS A 115 -19.33 4.52 2.10
C CYS A 115 -18.40 5.26 1.14
N LYS A 116 -18.52 6.59 1.00
CA LYS A 116 -17.62 7.38 0.14
C LYS A 116 -16.17 7.33 0.61
N LYS A 117 -15.92 7.46 1.92
CA LYS A 117 -14.57 7.35 2.50
C LYS A 117 -13.97 5.97 2.30
N ARG A 118 -14.73 4.91 2.58
CA ARG A 118 -14.32 3.52 2.32
C ARG A 118 -13.95 3.32 0.85
N HIS A 119 -14.77 3.86 -0.05
CA HIS A 119 -14.54 3.77 -1.48
C HIS A 119 -13.27 4.51 -1.92
N ASP A 120 -13.05 5.75 -1.47
CA ASP A 120 -11.85 6.52 -1.82
C ASP A 120 -10.55 5.80 -1.37
N VAL A 121 -10.52 5.33 -0.12
CA VAL A 121 -9.39 4.56 0.39
C VAL A 121 -9.18 3.26 -0.41
N ALA A 122 -10.27 2.56 -0.75
CA ALA A 122 -10.19 1.33 -1.54
C ALA A 122 -9.72 1.57 -2.98
N ILE A 123 -10.03 2.73 -3.58
CA ILE A 123 -9.52 3.12 -4.90
C ILE A 123 -8.02 3.38 -4.82
N LYS A 124 -7.55 4.18 -3.85
CA LYS A 124 -6.10 4.44 -3.69
C LYS A 124 -5.28 3.16 -3.47
N ILE A 125 -5.79 2.23 -2.67
CA ILE A 125 -5.13 0.92 -2.47
C ILE A 125 -5.10 0.11 -3.77
N ARG A 126 -6.17 0.15 -4.57
CA ARG A 126 -6.24 -0.55 -5.87
C ARG A 126 -5.29 0.07 -6.88
N ASP A 127 -5.29 1.39 -6.98
CA ASP A 127 -4.45 2.16 -7.90
C ASP A 127 -2.98 1.92 -7.55
N PHE A 128 -2.64 1.92 -6.25
CA PHE A 128 -1.33 1.44 -5.84
C PHE A 128 -1.14 0.01 -6.29
N ASN A 129 -1.90 -1.00 -5.85
CA ASN A 129 -1.58 -2.40 -6.17
C ASN A 129 -1.45 -2.72 -7.68
N GLY A 130 -2.06 -1.94 -8.58
CA GLY A 130 -1.89 -2.09 -10.04
C GLY A 130 -0.61 -1.46 -10.63
N GLU A 131 0.06 -0.54 -9.93
CA GLU A 131 1.28 0.15 -10.41
C GLU A 131 2.59 -0.63 -10.12
N PRO A 132 2.85 -1.17 -8.92
CA PRO A 132 4.00 -1.98 -8.58
C PRO A 132 4.15 -3.26 -9.38
N GLU A 133 3.06 -3.85 -9.89
CA GLU A 133 3.15 -4.99 -10.79
C GLU A 133 3.89 -4.58 -12.07
N LYS A 134 3.63 -3.36 -12.57
CA LYS A 134 4.36 -2.77 -13.69
C LYS A 134 5.79 -2.40 -13.30
N ILE A 135 6.00 -1.82 -12.12
CA ILE A 135 7.35 -1.46 -11.62
C ILE A 135 8.20 -2.72 -11.41
N SER A 136 7.62 -3.81 -10.87
CA SER A 136 8.28 -5.09 -10.66
C SER A 136 8.57 -5.81 -11.97
N GLU A 137 7.63 -5.79 -12.92
CA GLU A 137 7.83 -6.35 -14.26
C GLU A 137 8.95 -5.62 -15.02
N LEU A 138 8.99 -4.29 -14.94
CA LEU A 138 10.08 -3.48 -15.49
C LEU A 138 11.42 -3.87 -14.87
N GLY A 139 11.51 -3.93 -13.53
CA GLY A 139 12.72 -4.36 -12.83
C GLY A 139 13.20 -5.76 -13.22
N ALA A 140 12.29 -6.72 -13.31
CA ALA A 140 12.60 -8.11 -13.71
C ALA A 140 13.08 -8.21 -15.16
N ARG A 141 12.48 -7.45 -16.08
CA ARG A 141 12.93 -7.35 -17.48
C ARG A 141 14.34 -6.75 -17.57
N PHE A 142 14.63 -5.70 -16.81
CA PHE A 142 15.95 -5.07 -16.78
C PHE A 142 17.04 -6.01 -16.24
N LEU A 143 16.81 -6.69 -15.11
CA LEU A 143 17.79 -7.64 -14.57
C LEU A 143 18.03 -8.83 -15.52
N LYS A 144 16.99 -9.30 -16.23
CA LYS A 144 17.11 -10.36 -17.22
C LYS A 144 17.91 -9.93 -18.45
N LEU A 145 17.84 -8.66 -18.84
CA LEU A 145 18.67 -8.10 -19.91
C LEU A 145 20.14 -8.00 -19.48
N GLN A 146 20.41 -7.57 -18.24
CA GLN A 146 21.78 -7.52 -17.71
C GLN A 146 22.42 -8.91 -17.62
N SER A 147 21.69 -9.94 -17.18
CA SER A 147 22.25 -11.30 -17.09
C SER A 147 22.62 -11.89 -18.46
N MET A 148 22.00 -11.42 -19.55
CA MET A 148 22.36 -11.84 -20.91
C MET A 148 23.62 -11.13 -21.45
N HIS A 149 23.93 -9.91 -21.00
CA HIS A 149 25.13 -9.18 -21.42
C HIS A 149 26.44 -9.69 -20.78
N TYR A 150 26.37 -10.43 -19.67
CA TYR A 150 27.55 -10.99 -18.99
C TYR A 150 27.79 -12.48 -19.31
N ALA A 151 26.96 -13.10 -20.15
CA ALA A 151 27.06 -14.52 -20.52
C ALA A 151 27.58 -14.74 -21.97
N ALA A 152 28.06 -13.68 -22.63
CA ALA A 152 28.68 -13.71 -23.97
C ALA A 152 30.15 -13.30 -23.87
#